data_AF-A0A940IEF8-F1
#
_entry.id   AF-A0A940IEF8-F1
#
_cell.length_a   1.000
_cell.length_b   1.000
_cell.length_c   1.000
_cell.angle_alpha   90.00
_cell.angle_beta   90.00
_cell.angle_gamma   90.00
#
_symmetry.space_group_name_H-M   'P 1'
#
loop_
_entity.id
_entity.type
_entity.pdbx_description
1 polymer ?
#
loop_
_entity_poly.entity_id
_entity_poly.type
_entity_poly.pdbx_seq_one_letter_code
_entity_poly.pdbx_strand_id
1 'polypeptide(L)'
;MKRVMVFFVLLLSCQVMMYGQVTSYDIELRAKALDGDVTAQLNVGNCYYNGWGISQDYYQAVRWWRMAAEQGSVDAQLNVGNCYYNGMGVSQDYGQAVKWWRMAAGQGNTVAQLNLGNCYCNGHGVSQDYGQAAWWWRNAAEQGCAEAQLKLGIFYYKGRGVSQDYGQAVKWYRKAAEQGVADAQFNLGLCYYSGLGVPQDYSQAVKWYHKAAEQGLAKAQEELGRLYANGNSVPLYGEAEESKSMAAEQRNEDAKEELAWMESPDNVDANVPQARTRNRNTFAVIIANENYKRLDSVPYAKRDGQMFAEYCEKTLGMPKKNIREYNDATYGDMLTAISDIKSIAAAYRGELNVLFYYAGHGAPMEGTQEAYLLPVDSYGAHSGAALSLDDLYSELGKMGARTTTVFLDACFSGASREGGMLASARGVAVKPKEEAPTAGNVVVLSAASGEETALPYEEMKHGMFTYYLLKKLKESKGDVTLGELSDYVIQNVRQRSAVVNRKSQTPTVLTSGAVAETWRSIKLAR
;
A
#
# COMPACT_ATOMS: atom_id res chain seq x y z
N MET A 1 -12.08 -18.16 8.48
CA MET A 1 -11.28 -18.85 9.51
C MET A 1 -10.22 -19.71 8.84
N LYS A 2 -8.95 -19.30 8.88
CA LYS A 2 -7.74 -20.16 8.86
C LYS A 2 -6.51 -19.25 8.89
N ARG A 3 -6.11 -18.91 10.13
CA ARG A 3 -4.78 -18.41 10.50
C ARG A 3 -3.86 -19.63 10.50
N VAL A 4 -2.72 -19.57 9.81
CA VAL A 4 -1.61 -20.53 9.93
C VAL A 4 -0.41 -19.71 10.38
N MET A 5 -0.18 -19.56 11.69
CA MET A 5 0.56 -20.48 12.56
C MET A 5 2.08 -20.33 12.36
N VAL A 6 2.63 -19.30 13.01
CA VAL A 6 4.03 -19.26 13.47
C VAL A 6 3.96 -19.48 14.98
N PHE A 7 4.57 -20.57 15.46
CA PHE A 7 4.68 -20.98 16.87
C PHE A 7 5.16 -19.81 17.74
N PHE A 8 4.50 -19.38 18.81
CA PHE A 8 4.17 -20.05 20.10
C PHE A 8 5.39 -20.52 20.90
N VAL A 9 6.15 -19.55 21.41
CA VAL A 9 6.84 -19.65 22.70
C VAL A 9 6.55 -18.35 23.47
N LEU A 10 5.99 -18.50 24.68
CA LEU A 10 5.69 -17.45 25.69
C LEU A 10 4.56 -16.44 25.37
N LEU A 11 3.35 -16.95 25.16
CA LEU A 11 2.11 -16.16 25.21
C LEU A 11 1.45 -16.08 26.60
N LEU A 12 2.08 -16.60 27.66
CA LEU A 12 1.47 -16.66 29.01
C LEU A 12 1.92 -15.59 30.02
N SER A 13 2.85 -14.69 29.70
CA SER A 13 3.25 -13.60 30.60
C SER A 13 2.83 -12.20 30.15
N CYS A 14 2.17 -12.07 29.00
CA CYS A 14 1.85 -10.77 28.38
C CYS A 14 0.35 -10.46 28.30
N GLN A 15 -0.47 -11.10 29.14
CA GLN A 15 -1.94 -10.96 29.09
C GLN A 15 -2.49 -9.88 30.03
N VAL A 16 -1.63 -9.04 30.62
CA VAL A 16 -2.03 -7.91 31.47
C VAL A 16 -1.42 -6.61 30.94
N MET A 17 -1.73 -6.24 29.70
CA MET A 17 -1.39 -4.91 29.16
C MET A 17 -2.49 -4.41 28.22
N MET A 18 -3.69 -4.29 28.75
CA MET A 18 -4.71 -3.42 28.19
C MET A 18 -5.16 -2.52 29.34
N TYR A 19 -5.20 -1.21 29.09
CA TYR A 19 -5.56 -0.09 30.00
C TYR A 19 -4.39 0.63 30.72
N GLY A 20 -3.93 1.73 30.12
CA GLY A 20 -4.09 3.05 30.77
C GLY A 20 -2.98 3.65 31.64
N GLN A 21 -1.98 2.89 32.08
CA GLN A 21 -0.84 3.43 32.84
C GLN A 21 0.48 2.96 32.18
N VAL A 22 1.50 3.83 32.13
CA VAL A 22 2.89 3.34 31.97
C VAL A 22 3.13 2.47 33.19
N THR A 23 3.02 1.16 33.02
CA THR A 23 3.04 0.24 34.16
C THR A 23 4.48 0.16 34.68
N SER A 24 4.63 -0.16 35.96
CA SER A 24 5.94 -0.43 36.58
C SER A 24 6.79 -1.44 35.79
N TYR A 25 6.15 -2.30 35.00
CA TYR A 25 6.76 -3.30 34.14
C TYR A 25 7.64 -2.70 33.04
N ASP A 26 7.25 -1.59 32.40
CA ASP A 26 8.05 -0.97 31.33
C ASP A 26 9.33 -0.31 31.88
N ILE A 27 9.22 0.26 33.09
CA ILE A 27 10.36 0.84 33.81
C ILE A 27 11.30 -0.28 34.27
N GLU A 28 10.75 -1.37 34.81
CA GLU A 28 11.51 -2.54 35.27
C GLU A 28 12.21 -3.28 34.13
N LEU A 29 11.52 -3.46 32.99
CA LEU A 29 12.09 -4.08 31.79
C LEU A 29 13.25 -3.25 31.22
N ARG A 30 13.11 -1.92 31.17
CA ARG A 30 14.19 -1.01 30.74
C ARG A 30 15.35 -0.98 31.73
N ALA A 31 15.07 -1.02 33.04
CA ALA A 31 16.11 -1.12 34.06
C ALA A 31 16.91 -2.42 33.91
N LYS A 32 16.23 -3.56 33.76
CA LYS A 32 16.88 -4.86 33.48
C LYS A 32 17.71 -4.84 32.19
N ALA A 33 17.19 -4.22 31.13
CA ALA A 33 17.92 -4.09 29.87
C ALA A 33 19.19 -3.23 30.01
N LEU A 34 19.12 -2.15 30.80
CA LEU A 34 20.28 -1.30 31.14
C LEU A 34 21.30 -2.03 32.02
N ASP A 35 20.84 -2.92 32.90
CA ASP A 35 21.70 -3.78 33.73
C ASP A 35 22.32 -4.95 32.95
N GLY A 36 22.04 -5.07 31.65
CA GLY A 36 22.69 -6.04 30.77
C GLY A 36 21.87 -7.28 30.45
N ASP A 37 20.64 -7.42 30.97
CA ASP A 37 19.82 -8.61 30.73
C ASP A 37 19.50 -8.77 29.22
N VAL A 38 20.00 -9.85 28.63
CA VAL A 38 19.93 -10.13 27.19
C VAL A 38 18.49 -10.25 26.69
N THR A 39 17.61 -10.86 27.48
CA THR A 39 16.21 -11.05 27.11
C THR A 39 15.45 -9.73 27.18
N ALA A 40 15.72 -8.93 28.20
CA ALA A 40 15.18 -7.58 28.33
C ALA A 40 15.67 -6.67 27.21
N GLN A 41 16.96 -6.72 26.85
CA GLN A 41 17.50 -5.97 25.71
C GLN A 41 16.85 -6.38 24.38
N LEU A 42 16.69 -7.68 24.14
CA LEU A 42 15.97 -8.20 22.97
C LEU A 42 14.52 -7.69 22.95
N ASN A 43 13.83 -7.76 24.09
CA ASN A 43 12.43 -7.35 24.20
C ASN A 43 12.26 -5.84 24.10
N VAL A 44 13.15 -5.02 24.68
CA VAL A 44 13.15 -3.57 24.50
C VAL A 44 13.41 -3.23 23.03
N GLY A 45 14.32 -3.93 22.36
CA GLY A 45 14.53 -3.81 20.91
C GLY A 45 13.26 -4.15 20.12
N ASN A 46 12.57 -5.24 20.48
CA ASN A 46 11.28 -5.61 19.87
C ASN A 46 10.20 -4.56 20.15
N CYS A 47 10.17 -3.98 21.35
CA CYS A 47 9.25 -2.89 21.70
C CYS A 47 9.51 -1.66 20.83
N TYR A 48 10.76 -1.29 20.61
CA TYR A 48 11.13 -0.16 19.73
C TYR A 48 10.85 -0.49 18.27
N TYR A 49 11.03 -1.74 17.83
CA TYR A 49 10.76 -2.14 16.45
C TYR A 49 9.27 -2.19 16.15
N ASN A 50 8.44 -2.67 17.09
CA ASN A 50 7.00 -2.85 16.87
C ASN A 50 6.13 -1.72 17.46
N GLY A 51 6.71 -0.80 18.22
CA GLY A 51 5.97 0.25 18.93
C GLY A 51 5.14 -0.27 20.11
N TRP A 52 5.58 -1.33 20.79
CA TRP A 52 4.86 -1.95 21.93
C TRP A 52 5.16 -1.20 23.24
N GLY A 53 4.20 -0.43 23.75
CA GLY A 53 4.33 0.35 24.99
C GLY A 53 5.26 1.59 24.90
N ILE A 54 6.00 1.74 23.79
CA ILE A 54 6.97 2.81 23.52
C ILE A 54 6.88 3.20 22.04
N SER A 55 7.18 4.45 21.66
CA SER A 55 7.15 4.88 20.25
C SER A 55 8.10 4.05 19.39
N GLN A 56 7.67 3.70 18.18
CA GLN A 56 8.49 2.95 17.23
C GLN A 56 9.73 3.79 16.86
N ASP A 57 10.90 3.16 16.95
CA ASP A 57 12.19 3.78 16.60
C ASP A 57 13.15 2.66 16.17
N TYR A 58 13.34 2.53 14.86
CA TYR A 58 14.22 1.50 14.31
C TYR A 58 15.69 1.69 14.71
N TYR A 59 16.13 2.94 14.92
CA TYR A 59 17.50 3.20 15.35
C TYR A 59 17.73 2.69 16.78
N GLN A 60 16.79 2.97 17.69
CA GLN A 60 16.85 2.42 19.04
C GLN A 60 16.65 0.90 19.05
N ALA A 61 15.76 0.35 18.22
CA ALA A 61 15.59 -1.09 18.09
C ALA A 61 16.90 -1.79 17.73
N VAL A 62 17.59 -1.30 16.69
CA VAL A 62 18.90 -1.84 16.29
C VAL A 62 19.94 -1.69 17.39
N ARG A 63 19.96 -0.56 18.10
CA ARG A 63 20.89 -0.34 19.20
C ARG A 63 20.69 -1.37 20.33
N TRP A 64 19.44 -1.60 20.75
CA TRP A 64 19.11 -2.59 21.79
C TRP A 64 19.37 -4.01 21.33
N TRP A 65 18.98 -4.36 20.11
CA TRP A 65 19.29 -5.67 19.56
C TRP A 65 20.79 -5.89 19.38
N ARG A 66 21.59 -4.88 19.04
CA ARG A 66 23.05 -5.05 18.99
C ARG A 66 23.62 -5.43 20.34
N MET A 67 23.21 -4.76 21.42
CA MET A 67 23.66 -5.11 22.78
C MET A 67 23.30 -6.56 23.13
N ALA A 68 22.09 -7.01 22.80
CA ALA A 68 21.70 -8.41 23.01
C ALA A 68 22.46 -9.39 22.09
N ALA A 69 22.68 -9.00 20.83
CA ALA A 69 23.33 -9.81 19.81
C ALA A 69 24.83 -10.02 20.08
N GLU A 70 25.50 -9.00 20.61
CA GLU A 70 26.89 -9.04 21.07
C GLU A 70 27.06 -9.98 22.26
N GLN A 71 26.01 -10.16 23.06
CA GLN A 71 25.94 -11.15 24.14
C GLN A 71 25.51 -12.56 23.67
N GLY A 72 25.36 -12.77 22.37
CA GLY A 72 25.07 -14.09 21.78
C GLY A 72 23.60 -14.38 21.51
N SER A 73 22.67 -13.43 21.73
CA SER A 73 21.25 -13.65 21.44
C SER A 73 21.03 -13.94 19.95
N VAL A 74 20.56 -15.14 19.65
CA VAL A 74 20.31 -15.63 18.28
C VAL A 74 19.27 -14.76 17.56
N ASP A 75 18.15 -14.46 18.23
CA ASP A 75 17.07 -13.66 17.66
C ASP A 75 17.50 -12.20 17.44
N ALA A 76 18.31 -11.65 18.35
CA ALA A 76 18.86 -10.31 18.18
C ALA A 76 19.86 -10.26 17.02
N GLN A 77 20.73 -11.28 16.86
CA GLN A 77 21.64 -11.39 15.72
C GLN A 77 20.86 -11.48 14.39
N LEU A 78 19.78 -12.26 14.35
CA LEU A 78 18.90 -12.32 13.19
C LEU A 78 18.29 -10.94 12.87
N ASN A 79 17.75 -10.26 13.89
CA ASN A 79 17.09 -8.96 13.74
C ASN A 79 18.07 -7.86 13.29
N VAL A 80 19.26 -7.78 13.87
CA VAL A 80 20.31 -6.84 13.43
C VAL A 80 20.70 -7.12 11.98
N GLY A 81 20.83 -8.39 11.59
CA GLY A 81 21.07 -8.77 10.19
C GLY A 81 19.97 -8.28 9.25
N ASN A 82 18.70 -8.46 9.63
CA ASN A 82 17.55 -7.98 8.87
C ASN A 82 17.55 -6.44 8.73
N CYS A 83 17.92 -5.71 9.79
CA CYS A 83 18.00 -4.26 9.76
C CYS A 83 19.08 -3.75 8.79
N TYR A 84 20.27 -4.35 8.81
CA TYR A 84 21.31 -4.02 7.85
C TYR A 84 20.94 -4.39 6.41
N TYR A 85 20.23 -5.50 6.21
CA TYR A 85 19.79 -5.91 4.87
C TYR A 85 18.75 -4.93 4.28
N ASN A 86 17.85 -4.39 5.10
CA ASN A 86 16.75 -3.54 4.65
C ASN A 86 17.02 -2.03 4.83
N GLY A 87 18.10 -1.65 5.51
CA GLY A 87 18.38 -0.25 5.87
C GLY A 87 17.43 0.31 6.95
N MET A 88 16.91 -0.54 7.84
CA MET A 88 15.98 -0.13 8.90
C MET A 88 16.76 0.31 10.14
N GLY A 89 16.71 1.60 10.49
CA GLY A 89 17.41 2.16 11.64
C GLY A 89 18.93 2.28 11.50
N VAL A 90 19.50 1.78 10.40
CA VAL A 90 20.92 1.86 10.02
C VAL A 90 21.04 1.96 8.50
N SER A 91 22.15 2.50 7.99
CA SER A 91 22.43 2.45 6.56
C SER A 91 22.48 1.00 6.07
N GLN A 92 21.90 0.73 4.90
CA GLN A 92 21.88 -0.60 4.32
C GLN A 92 23.31 -1.09 4.05
N ASP A 93 23.61 -2.29 4.51
CA ASP A 93 24.91 -2.94 4.34
C ASP A 93 24.74 -4.47 4.32
N TYR A 94 24.80 -5.05 3.13
CA TYR A 94 24.66 -6.50 2.97
C TYR A 94 25.82 -7.29 3.60
N GLY A 95 27.03 -6.73 3.66
CA GLY A 95 28.17 -7.39 4.28
C GLY A 95 27.97 -7.54 5.79
N GLN A 96 27.47 -6.49 6.44
CA GLN A 96 27.09 -6.55 7.85
C GLN A 96 25.91 -7.52 8.07
N ALA A 97 24.89 -7.49 7.20
CA ALA A 97 23.76 -8.42 7.29
C ALA A 97 24.23 -9.89 7.29
N VAL A 98 25.10 -10.25 6.34
CA VAL A 98 25.69 -11.60 6.27
C VAL A 98 26.49 -11.93 7.52
N LYS A 99 27.28 -10.99 8.05
CA LYS A 99 28.07 -11.22 9.27
C LYS A 99 27.15 -11.61 10.44
N TRP A 100 26.09 -10.85 10.66
CA TRP A 100 25.13 -11.10 11.74
C TRP A 100 24.34 -12.39 11.54
N TRP A 101 23.85 -12.65 10.32
CA TRP A 101 23.17 -13.90 10.00
C TRP A 101 24.08 -15.12 10.10
N ARG A 102 25.38 -15.04 9.80
CA ARG A 102 26.32 -16.16 10.04
C ARG A 102 26.40 -16.54 11.51
N MET A 103 26.39 -15.57 12.42
CA MET A 103 26.41 -15.84 13.85
C MET A 103 25.11 -16.53 14.30
N ALA A 104 23.95 -16.02 13.89
CA ALA A 104 22.67 -16.65 14.20
C ALA A 104 22.53 -18.05 13.58
N ALA A 105 22.95 -18.22 12.32
CA ALA A 105 22.88 -19.48 11.59
C ALA A 105 23.83 -20.54 12.16
N GLY A 106 25.00 -20.14 12.65
CA GLY A 106 25.96 -21.02 13.35
C GLY A 106 25.40 -21.57 14.67
N GLN A 107 24.41 -20.89 15.25
CA GLN A 107 23.64 -21.36 16.41
C GLN A 107 22.36 -22.14 16.02
N GLY A 108 22.20 -22.47 14.73
CA GLY A 108 21.09 -23.29 14.24
C GLY A 108 19.87 -22.51 13.77
N ASN A 109 19.86 -21.17 13.77
CA ASN A 109 18.69 -20.39 13.38
C ASN A 109 18.30 -20.62 11.91
N THR A 110 17.14 -21.25 11.69
CA THR A 110 16.63 -21.64 10.38
C THR A 110 16.40 -20.46 9.43
N VAL A 111 15.92 -19.32 9.94
CA VAL A 111 15.65 -18.12 9.12
C VAL A 111 16.96 -17.47 8.67
N ALA A 112 17.95 -17.39 9.55
CA ALA A 112 19.28 -16.90 9.20
C ALA A 112 19.96 -17.80 8.15
N GLN A 113 19.83 -19.12 8.27
CA GLN A 113 20.31 -20.07 7.26
C GLN A 113 19.63 -19.85 5.90
N LEU A 114 18.30 -19.67 5.88
CA LEU A 114 17.56 -19.33 4.66
C LEU A 114 18.08 -18.03 4.01
N ASN A 115 18.27 -16.97 4.83
CA ASN A 115 18.74 -15.67 4.39
C ASN A 115 20.18 -15.72 3.84
N LEU A 116 21.06 -16.50 4.46
CA LEU A 116 22.41 -16.73 3.95
C LEU A 116 22.38 -17.45 2.60
N GLY A 117 21.51 -18.46 2.45
CA GLY A 117 21.33 -19.11 1.16
C GLY A 117 20.87 -18.14 0.07
N ASN A 118 19.95 -17.23 0.39
CA ASN A 118 19.52 -16.15 -0.51
C ASN A 118 20.68 -15.18 -0.86
N CYS A 119 21.54 -14.84 0.10
CA CYS A 119 22.69 -13.97 -0.13
C CYS A 119 23.73 -14.60 -1.07
N TYR A 120 24.10 -15.86 -0.82
CA TYR A 120 25.01 -16.58 -1.71
C TYR A 120 24.42 -16.81 -3.10
N CYS A 121 23.10 -17.01 -3.21
CA CYS A 121 22.44 -17.16 -4.51
C CYS A 121 22.46 -15.85 -5.33
N ASN A 122 22.35 -14.68 -4.68
CA ASN A 122 22.24 -13.39 -5.35
C ASN A 122 23.53 -12.55 -5.35
N GLY A 123 24.55 -12.96 -4.58
CA GLY A 123 25.79 -12.18 -4.41
C GLY A 123 25.62 -10.96 -3.49
N HIS A 124 24.64 -10.95 -2.59
CA HIS A 124 24.42 -9.84 -1.66
C HIS A 124 25.36 -9.96 -0.45
N GLY A 125 26.34 -9.05 -0.34
CA GLY A 125 27.28 -9.01 0.79
C GLY A 125 28.34 -10.12 0.79
N VAL A 126 28.28 -11.04 -0.17
CA VAL A 126 29.23 -12.13 -0.42
C VAL A 126 29.34 -12.36 -1.92
N SER A 127 30.44 -12.97 -2.38
CA SER A 127 30.52 -13.46 -3.75
C SER A 127 29.44 -14.51 -4.00
N GLN A 128 28.80 -14.43 -5.17
CA GLN A 128 27.76 -15.39 -5.57
C GLN A 128 28.35 -16.80 -5.63
N ASP A 129 27.70 -17.75 -4.95
CA ASP A 129 28.11 -19.15 -4.88
C ASP A 129 26.87 -20.04 -4.70
N TYR A 130 26.49 -20.74 -5.76
CA TYR A 130 25.32 -21.62 -5.72
C TYR A 130 25.53 -22.87 -4.86
N GLY A 131 26.77 -23.34 -4.69
CA GLY A 131 27.06 -24.48 -3.80
C GLY A 131 26.84 -24.12 -2.34
N GLN A 132 27.33 -22.94 -1.93
CA GLN A 132 27.06 -22.39 -0.59
C GLN A 132 25.58 -22.10 -0.39
N ALA A 133 24.89 -21.55 -1.40
CA ALA A 133 23.44 -21.34 -1.33
C ALA A 133 22.68 -22.65 -1.09
N ALA A 134 23.01 -23.70 -1.85
CA ALA A 134 22.43 -25.02 -1.69
C ALA A 134 22.70 -25.61 -0.30
N TRP A 135 23.92 -25.43 0.22
CA TRP A 135 24.30 -25.91 1.54
C TRP A 135 23.49 -25.25 2.66
N TRP A 136 23.38 -23.92 2.65
CA TRP A 136 22.60 -23.19 3.65
C TRP A 136 21.10 -23.50 3.56
N TRP A 137 20.53 -23.55 2.36
CA TRP A 137 19.12 -23.95 2.20
C TRP A 137 18.87 -25.41 2.59
N ARG A 138 19.82 -26.33 2.39
CA ARG A 138 19.69 -27.71 2.88
C ARG A 138 19.56 -27.76 4.40
N ASN A 139 20.44 -27.06 5.12
CA ASN A 139 20.36 -26.98 6.58
C ASN A 139 18.98 -26.44 7.03
N ALA A 140 18.51 -25.35 6.41
CA ALA A 140 17.19 -24.79 6.75
C ALA A 140 16.02 -25.72 6.36
N ALA A 141 16.12 -26.40 5.22
CA ALA A 141 15.10 -27.31 4.69
C ALA A 141 14.95 -28.58 5.53
N GLU A 142 16.06 -29.11 6.06
CA GLU A 142 16.10 -30.24 6.98
C GLU A 142 15.43 -29.92 8.32
N GLN A 143 15.49 -28.65 8.74
CA GLN A 143 14.75 -28.13 9.89
C GLN A 143 13.27 -27.81 9.59
N GLY A 144 12.77 -28.13 8.39
CA GLY A 144 11.36 -27.99 8.04
C GLY A 144 10.98 -26.70 7.32
N CYS A 145 11.91 -25.77 7.06
CA CYS A 145 11.59 -24.51 6.38
C CYS A 145 11.05 -24.74 4.95
N ALA A 146 9.76 -24.50 4.75
CA ALA A 146 9.09 -24.77 3.47
C ALA A 146 9.67 -23.95 2.29
N GLU A 147 10.07 -22.69 2.54
CA GLU A 147 10.71 -21.86 1.52
C GLU A 147 12.08 -22.42 1.12
N ALA A 148 12.90 -22.85 2.08
CA ALA A 148 14.19 -23.47 1.80
C ALA A 148 14.03 -24.80 1.04
N GLN A 149 13.02 -25.60 1.40
CA GLN A 149 12.67 -26.84 0.71
C GLN A 149 12.28 -26.57 -0.76
N LEU A 150 11.46 -25.56 -1.03
CA LEU A 150 11.13 -25.14 -2.39
C LEU A 150 12.38 -24.74 -3.18
N LYS A 151 13.23 -23.87 -2.62
CA LYS A 151 14.45 -23.39 -3.30
C LYS A 151 15.44 -24.53 -3.58
N LEU A 152 15.61 -25.44 -2.64
CA LEU A 152 16.46 -26.62 -2.83
C LEU A 152 15.88 -27.56 -3.89
N GLY A 153 14.57 -27.74 -3.93
CA GLY A 153 13.89 -28.48 -5.00
C GLY A 153 14.15 -27.87 -6.38
N ILE A 154 14.13 -26.54 -6.51
CA ILE A 154 14.46 -25.82 -7.74
C ILE A 154 15.93 -26.05 -8.13
N PHE A 155 16.85 -26.05 -7.16
CA PHE A 155 18.27 -26.28 -7.41
C PHE A 155 18.55 -27.69 -7.92
N TYR A 156 17.95 -28.71 -7.30
CA TYR A 156 18.03 -30.08 -7.81
C TYR A 156 17.36 -30.26 -9.17
N TYR A 157 16.22 -29.59 -9.41
CA TYR A 157 15.56 -29.63 -10.72
C TYR A 157 16.41 -29.02 -11.84
N LYS A 158 17.14 -27.94 -11.55
CA LYS A 158 17.95 -27.20 -12.52
C LYS A 158 19.43 -27.57 -12.56
N GLY A 159 19.92 -28.39 -11.62
CA GLY A 159 21.35 -28.68 -11.45
C GLY A 159 22.19 -27.46 -11.09
N ARG A 160 21.65 -26.51 -10.30
CA ARG A 160 22.37 -25.29 -9.89
C ARG A 160 22.97 -25.48 -8.50
N GLY A 161 24.29 -25.37 -8.37
CA GLY A 161 25.00 -25.55 -7.08
C GLY A 161 25.00 -26.99 -6.54
N VAL A 162 24.24 -27.88 -7.15
CA VAL A 162 24.15 -29.32 -6.91
C VAL A 162 23.99 -30.02 -8.25
N SER A 163 24.35 -31.30 -8.34
CA SER A 163 24.04 -32.13 -9.51
C SER A 163 22.52 -32.20 -9.73
N GLN A 164 22.08 -32.14 -10.97
CA GLN A 164 20.67 -32.25 -11.31
C GLN A 164 20.13 -33.62 -10.88
N ASP A 165 19.03 -33.61 -10.15
CA ASP A 165 18.37 -34.82 -9.63
C ASP A 165 16.88 -34.55 -9.45
N TYR A 166 16.06 -35.04 -10.38
CA TYR A 166 14.61 -34.85 -10.34
C TYR A 166 13.95 -35.60 -9.16
N GLY A 167 14.53 -36.71 -8.70
CA GLY A 167 14.01 -37.45 -7.55
C GLY A 167 14.16 -36.65 -6.26
N GLN A 168 15.32 -36.01 -6.06
CA GLN A 168 15.53 -35.08 -4.94
C GLN A 168 14.64 -33.84 -5.08
N ALA A 169 14.47 -33.31 -6.30
CA ALA A 169 13.57 -32.18 -6.54
C ALA A 169 12.14 -32.51 -6.07
N VAL A 170 11.58 -33.64 -6.51
CA VAL A 170 10.26 -34.11 -6.07
C VAL A 170 10.19 -34.27 -4.56
N LYS A 171 11.21 -34.88 -3.94
CA LYS A 171 11.25 -35.08 -2.48
C LYS A 171 11.12 -33.76 -1.73
N TRP A 172 11.84 -32.73 -2.17
CA TRP A 172 11.79 -31.41 -1.53
C TRP A 172 10.52 -30.63 -1.87
N TYR A 173 10.06 -30.67 -3.12
CA TYR A 173 8.78 -30.08 -3.50
C TYR A 173 7.62 -30.69 -2.73
N ARG A 174 7.59 -32.01 -2.54
CA ARG A 174 6.56 -32.69 -1.74
C ARG A 174 6.50 -32.18 -0.31
N LYS A 175 7.64 -32.09 0.37
CA LYS A 175 7.70 -31.56 1.74
C LYS A 175 7.16 -30.12 1.83
N ALA A 176 7.50 -29.26 0.88
CA ALA A 176 7.00 -27.89 0.85
C ALA A 176 5.51 -27.81 0.44
N ALA A 177 5.07 -28.66 -0.49
CA ALA A 177 3.71 -28.72 -0.99
C ALA A 177 2.71 -29.21 0.07
N GLU A 178 3.13 -30.17 0.90
CA GLU A 178 2.37 -30.68 2.05
C GLU A 178 2.21 -29.62 3.14
N GLN A 179 3.13 -28.66 3.24
CA GLN A 179 3.02 -27.47 4.09
C GLN A 179 2.18 -26.34 3.47
N GLY A 180 1.60 -26.55 2.28
CA GLY A 180 0.70 -25.61 1.66
C GLY A 180 1.34 -24.63 0.67
N VAL A 181 2.65 -24.68 0.42
CA VAL A 181 3.32 -23.72 -0.48
C VAL A 181 2.84 -23.90 -1.93
N ALA A 182 2.08 -22.94 -2.45
CA ALA A 182 1.44 -23.02 -3.76
C ALA A 182 2.45 -23.28 -4.91
N ASP A 183 3.59 -22.60 -4.93
CA ASP A 183 4.64 -22.83 -5.94
C ASP A 183 5.22 -24.25 -5.87
N ALA A 184 5.33 -24.83 -4.67
CA ALA A 184 5.80 -26.21 -4.50
C ALA A 184 4.75 -27.22 -4.96
N GLN A 185 3.47 -26.96 -4.67
CA GLN A 185 2.35 -27.76 -5.18
C GLN A 185 2.31 -27.74 -6.70
N PHE A 186 2.47 -26.57 -7.32
CA PHE A 186 2.57 -26.44 -8.77
C PHE A 186 3.77 -27.21 -9.33
N ASN A 187 4.97 -27.01 -8.79
CA ASN A 187 6.17 -27.69 -9.28
C ASN A 187 6.08 -29.22 -9.09
N LEU A 188 5.45 -29.70 -8.02
CA LEU A 188 5.19 -31.13 -7.84
C LEU A 188 4.16 -31.66 -8.86
N GLY A 189 3.11 -30.88 -9.13
CA GLY A 189 2.15 -31.17 -10.19
C GLY A 189 2.83 -31.29 -11.55
N LEU A 190 3.77 -30.40 -11.85
CA LEU A 190 4.57 -30.43 -13.08
C LEU A 190 5.46 -31.68 -13.17
N CYS A 191 6.09 -32.10 -12.06
CA CYS A 191 6.86 -33.35 -12.03
C CYS A 191 5.98 -34.57 -12.33
N TYR A 192 4.77 -34.63 -11.78
CA TYR A 192 3.80 -35.69 -12.09
C TYR A 192 3.26 -35.62 -13.52
N TYR A 193 3.02 -34.42 -14.04
CA TYR A 193 2.57 -34.20 -15.41
C TYR A 193 3.62 -34.67 -16.43
N SER A 194 4.90 -34.35 -16.20
CA SER A 194 5.99 -34.66 -17.12
C SER A 194 6.69 -35.99 -16.84
N GLY A 195 6.37 -36.68 -15.75
CA GLY A 195 7.07 -37.91 -15.34
C GLY A 195 8.53 -37.68 -14.91
N LEU A 196 8.85 -36.49 -14.38
CA LEU A 196 10.22 -36.13 -13.99
C LEU A 196 10.46 -36.44 -12.52
N GLY A 197 11.30 -37.44 -12.25
CA GLY A 197 11.64 -37.88 -10.88
C GLY A 197 10.55 -38.72 -10.19
N VAL A 198 9.38 -38.84 -10.82
CA VAL A 198 8.25 -39.71 -10.45
C VAL A 198 7.63 -40.28 -11.71
N PRO A 199 6.94 -41.44 -11.64
CA PRO A 199 6.10 -41.90 -12.75
C PRO A 199 5.08 -40.82 -13.15
N GLN A 200 4.84 -40.70 -14.45
CA GLN A 200 3.83 -39.78 -14.97
C GLN A 200 2.44 -40.18 -14.44
N ASP A 201 1.74 -39.20 -13.87
CA ASP A 201 0.40 -39.38 -13.30
C ASP A 201 -0.39 -38.07 -13.40
N TYR A 202 -1.26 -37.99 -14.42
CA TYR A 202 -2.08 -36.80 -14.64
C TYR A 202 -3.10 -36.56 -13.52
N SER A 203 -3.56 -37.61 -12.83
CA SER A 203 -4.50 -37.46 -11.71
C SER A 203 -3.81 -36.80 -10.51
N GLN A 204 -2.58 -37.19 -10.21
CA GLN A 204 -1.77 -36.51 -9.19
C GLN A 204 -1.40 -35.10 -9.62
N ALA A 205 -1.08 -34.88 -10.90
CA ALA A 205 -0.81 -33.54 -11.42
C ALA A 205 -2.02 -32.60 -11.22
N VAL A 206 -3.23 -33.03 -11.61
CA VAL A 206 -4.48 -32.29 -11.40
C VAL A 206 -4.69 -32.01 -9.91
N LYS A 207 -4.51 -33.01 -9.04
CA LYS A 207 -4.68 -32.84 -7.58
C LYS A 207 -3.78 -31.75 -7.02
N TRP A 208 -2.51 -31.73 -7.41
CA TRP A 208 -1.55 -30.73 -6.91
C TRP A 208 -1.75 -29.37 -7.56
N TYR A 209 -2.07 -29.30 -8.85
CA TYR A 209 -2.43 -28.06 -9.50
C TYR A 209 -3.71 -27.45 -8.92
N HIS A 210 -4.72 -28.26 -8.57
CA HIS A 210 -5.95 -27.77 -7.94
C HIS A 210 -5.66 -27.05 -6.63
N LYS A 211 -4.86 -27.67 -5.74
CA LYS A 211 -4.45 -27.04 -4.48
C LYS A 211 -3.70 -25.72 -4.67
N ALA A 212 -2.87 -25.62 -5.70
CA ALA A 212 -2.18 -24.36 -6.03
C ALA A 212 -3.13 -23.32 -6.62
N ALA A 213 -4.09 -23.74 -7.45
CA ALA A 213 -5.08 -22.89 -8.10
C ALA A 213 -6.11 -22.31 -7.11
N GLU A 214 -6.52 -23.08 -6.10
CA GLU A 214 -7.36 -22.62 -4.98
C GLU A 214 -6.71 -21.49 -4.18
N GLN A 215 -5.38 -21.45 -4.16
CA GLN A 215 -4.59 -20.38 -3.54
C GLN A 215 -4.36 -19.20 -4.50
N GLY A 216 -4.99 -19.19 -5.67
CA GLY A 216 -4.91 -18.10 -6.64
C GLY A 216 -3.70 -18.14 -7.57
N LEU A 217 -2.93 -19.24 -7.63
CA LEU A 217 -1.77 -19.32 -8.52
C LEU A 217 -2.21 -19.44 -9.99
N ALA A 218 -2.10 -18.34 -10.74
CA ALA A 218 -2.55 -18.25 -12.14
C ALA A 218 -1.97 -19.34 -13.06
N LYS A 219 -0.67 -19.68 -12.90
CA LYS A 219 -0.02 -20.74 -13.68
C LYS A 219 -0.67 -22.12 -13.45
N ALA A 220 -1.11 -22.41 -12.22
CA ALA A 220 -1.79 -23.65 -11.91
C ALA A 220 -3.20 -23.69 -12.50
N GLN A 221 -3.91 -22.56 -12.49
CA GLN A 221 -5.23 -22.42 -13.12
C GLN A 221 -5.15 -22.63 -14.65
N GLU A 222 -4.12 -22.08 -15.29
CA GLU A 222 -3.87 -22.26 -16.72
C GLU A 222 -3.60 -23.74 -17.07
N GLU A 223 -2.71 -24.40 -16.34
CA GLU A 223 -2.37 -25.81 -16.58
C GLU A 223 -3.55 -26.76 -16.31
N LEU A 224 -4.40 -26.46 -15.32
CA LEU A 224 -5.66 -27.18 -15.13
C LEU A 224 -6.60 -27.01 -16.32
N GLY A 225 -6.74 -25.78 -16.83
CA GLY A 225 -7.53 -25.51 -18.02
C GLY A 225 -7.06 -26.32 -19.23
N ARG A 226 -5.74 -26.39 -19.46
CA ARG A 226 -5.13 -27.20 -20.52
C ARG A 226 -5.38 -28.70 -20.33
N LEU A 227 -5.24 -29.21 -19.10
CA LEU A 227 -5.47 -30.63 -18.80
C LEU A 227 -6.93 -31.05 -19.03
N TYR A 228 -7.88 -30.21 -18.62
CA TYR A 228 -9.30 -30.44 -18.86
C TYR A 228 -9.65 -30.35 -20.36
N ALA A 229 -9.07 -29.39 -21.09
CA ALA A 229 -9.30 -29.24 -22.53
C ALA A 229 -8.78 -30.44 -23.35
N ASN A 230 -7.68 -31.05 -22.92
CA ASN A 230 -7.04 -32.16 -23.64
C ASN A 230 -7.57 -33.55 -23.26
N GLY A 231 -8.59 -33.65 -22.40
CA GLY A 231 -9.19 -34.94 -22.02
C GLY A 231 -8.28 -35.86 -21.19
N ASN A 232 -7.14 -35.35 -20.69
CA ASN A 232 -6.13 -36.13 -19.97
C ASN A 232 -6.46 -36.33 -18.48
N SER A 233 -7.70 -36.08 -18.06
CA SER A 233 -8.13 -36.19 -16.67
C SER A 233 -9.44 -36.98 -16.54
N VAL A 234 -9.45 -37.99 -15.66
CA VAL A 234 -10.69 -38.59 -15.15
C VAL A 234 -11.25 -37.66 -14.06
N PRO A 235 -12.48 -37.14 -14.15
CA PRO A 235 -12.99 -36.23 -13.13
C PRO A 235 -13.26 -36.97 -11.81
N LEU A 236 -12.77 -36.44 -10.70
CA LEU A 236 -13.27 -36.78 -9.37
C LEU A 236 -14.67 -36.17 -9.23
N TYR A 237 -15.68 -36.91 -9.70
CA TYR A 237 -17.10 -36.55 -9.62
C TYR A 237 -17.58 -36.61 -8.17
N GLY A 238 -17.92 -35.45 -7.60
CA GLY A 238 -18.57 -35.36 -6.28
C GLY A 238 -18.56 -33.94 -5.71
N GLU A 239 -17.39 -33.32 -5.57
CA GLU A 239 -17.24 -32.05 -4.82
C GLU A 239 -17.05 -30.82 -5.75
N ALA A 240 -16.69 -31.05 -7.02
CA ALA A 240 -16.39 -29.99 -7.97
C ALA A 240 -17.63 -29.34 -8.61
N GLU A 241 -18.78 -30.02 -8.67
CA GLU A 241 -19.99 -29.43 -9.27
C GLU A 241 -20.68 -28.43 -8.35
N GLU A 242 -20.76 -28.68 -7.04
CA GLU A 242 -21.30 -27.67 -6.11
C GLU A 242 -20.41 -26.43 -6.07
N SER A 243 -19.08 -26.58 -6.04
CA SER A 243 -18.16 -25.45 -6.04
C SER A 243 -18.15 -24.69 -7.38
N LYS A 244 -18.28 -25.38 -8.52
CA LYS A 244 -18.42 -24.73 -9.84
C LYS A 244 -19.77 -24.08 -10.03
N SER A 245 -20.86 -24.68 -9.52
CA SER A 245 -22.21 -24.10 -9.54
C SER A 245 -22.23 -22.83 -8.69
N MET A 246 -21.75 -22.90 -7.44
CA MET A 246 -21.68 -21.75 -6.55
C MET A 246 -20.75 -20.65 -7.08
N ALA A 247 -19.58 -21.00 -7.66
CA ALA A 247 -18.68 -20.00 -8.24
C ALA A 247 -19.20 -19.41 -9.56
N ALA A 248 -19.90 -20.19 -10.38
CA ALA A 248 -20.55 -19.69 -11.60
C ALA A 248 -21.77 -18.84 -11.28
N GLU A 249 -22.53 -19.20 -10.25
CA GLU A 249 -23.67 -18.46 -9.74
C GLU A 249 -23.22 -17.17 -9.05
N GLN A 250 -22.17 -17.20 -8.22
CA GLN A 250 -21.54 -16.01 -7.65
C GLN A 250 -20.96 -15.09 -8.74
N ARG A 251 -20.26 -15.63 -9.74
CA ARG A 251 -19.78 -14.81 -10.88
C ARG A 251 -20.93 -14.20 -11.68
N ASN A 252 -22.05 -14.91 -11.82
CA ASN A 252 -23.23 -14.37 -12.48
C ASN A 252 -23.92 -13.30 -11.63
N GLU A 253 -23.95 -13.43 -10.30
CA GLU A 253 -24.43 -12.39 -9.39
C GLU A 253 -23.49 -11.18 -9.38
N ASP A 254 -22.18 -11.36 -9.24
CA ASP A 254 -21.19 -10.28 -9.30
C ASP A 254 -21.28 -9.52 -10.65
N ALA A 255 -21.46 -10.24 -11.76
CA ALA A 255 -21.65 -9.63 -13.08
C ALA A 255 -22.98 -8.90 -13.23
N LYS A 256 -24.06 -9.40 -12.60
CA LYS A 256 -25.35 -8.70 -12.55
C LYS A 256 -25.27 -7.44 -11.69
N GLU A 257 -24.60 -7.51 -10.54
CA GLU A 257 -24.37 -6.35 -9.67
C GLU A 257 -23.52 -5.29 -10.37
N GLU A 258 -22.49 -5.71 -11.10
CA GLU A 258 -21.67 -4.80 -11.90
C GLU A 258 -22.46 -4.16 -13.04
N LEU A 259 -23.28 -4.94 -13.78
CA LEU A 259 -24.16 -4.41 -14.82
C LEU A 259 -25.21 -3.45 -14.24
N ALA A 260 -25.83 -3.80 -13.11
CA ALA A 260 -26.80 -2.96 -12.42
C ALA A 260 -26.17 -1.65 -11.92
N TRP A 261 -24.92 -1.68 -11.45
CA TRP A 261 -24.16 -0.49 -11.09
C TRP A 261 -23.82 0.36 -12.32
N MET A 262 -23.44 -0.26 -13.43
CA MET A 262 -23.17 0.46 -14.70
C MET A 262 -24.40 1.20 -15.22
N GLU A 263 -25.58 0.62 -15.05
CA GLU A 263 -26.87 1.20 -15.47
C GLU A 263 -27.49 2.14 -14.42
N SER A 264 -26.90 2.21 -13.21
CA SER A 264 -27.43 3.03 -12.13
C SER A 264 -27.43 4.53 -12.48
N PRO A 265 -28.53 5.26 -12.22
CA PRO A 265 -28.57 6.71 -12.42
C PRO A 265 -27.58 7.46 -11.50
N ASP A 266 -27.23 6.84 -10.37
CA ASP A 266 -26.29 7.38 -9.39
C ASP A 266 -24.81 7.15 -9.75
N ASN A 267 -24.54 6.37 -10.80
CA ASN A 267 -23.22 6.16 -11.34
C ASN A 267 -22.72 7.43 -12.02
N VAL A 268 -21.71 8.09 -11.44
CA VAL A 268 -21.15 9.33 -11.96
C VAL A 268 -20.25 9.13 -13.19
N ASP A 269 -19.86 7.88 -13.48
CA ASP A 269 -19.01 7.54 -14.64
C ASP A 269 -19.81 7.37 -15.92
N ALA A 270 -21.08 6.96 -15.79
CA ALA A 270 -21.97 6.83 -16.91
C ALA A 270 -22.48 8.19 -17.39
N ASN A 271 -22.58 8.38 -18.70
CA ASN A 271 -23.25 9.54 -19.32
C ASN A 271 -22.73 10.91 -18.85
N VAL A 272 -21.40 11.08 -18.75
CA VAL A 272 -20.77 12.36 -18.38
C VAL A 272 -21.26 13.49 -19.31
N PRO A 273 -21.88 14.57 -18.79
CA PRO A 273 -22.50 15.59 -19.62
C PRO A 273 -21.49 16.35 -20.48
N GLN A 274 -21.85 16.66 -21.72
CA GLN A 274 -21.07 17.57 -22.57
C GLN A 274 -21.47 19.03 -22.36
N ALA A 275 -20.46 19.89 -22.24
CA ALA A 275 -20.55 21.32 -22.12
C ALA A 275 -21.05 21.93 -23.43
N ARG A 276 -21.89 22.97 -23.31
CA ARG A 276 -22.37 23.75 -24.45
C ARG A 276 -21.37 24.83 -24.89
N THR A 277 -20.46 25.21 -24.01
CA THR A 277 -19.49 26.30 -24.20
C THR A 277 -18.06 25.79 -24.01
N ARG A 278 -17.11 26.35 -24.75
CA ARG A 278 -15.69 26.02 -24.61
C ARG A 278 -15.03 26.87 -23.52
N ASN A 279 -14.38 26.21 -22.57
CA ASN A 279 -13.61 26.84 -21.51
C ASN A 279 -12.11 26.83 -21.86
N ARG A 280 -11.68 27.76 -22.71
CA ARG A 280 -10.33 27.75 -23.31
C ARG A 280 -9.22 28.26 -22.39
N ASN A 281 -9.58 29.05 -21.38
CA ASN A 281 -8.64 29.72 -20.47
C ASN A 281 -8.60 29.05 -19.09
N THR A 282 -9.17 27.85 -18.96
CA THR A 282 -9.02 27.03 -17.75
C THR A 282 -8.12 25.85 -18.05
N PHE A 283 -7.22 25.57 -17.12
CA PHE A 283 -6.26 24.47 -17.19
C PHE A 283 -6.36 23.63 -15.93
N ALA A 284 -6.24 22.32 -16.07
CA ALA A 284 -6.33 21.37 -14.98
C ALA A 284 -5.02 20.62 -14.79
N VAL A 285 -4.55 20.57 -13.55
CA VAL A 285 -3.47 19.68 -13.08
C VAL A 285 -4.11 18.66 -12.14
N ILE A 286 -4.02 17.39 -12.48
CA ILE A 286 -4.69 16.31 -11.78
C ILE A 286 -3.62 15.31 -11.34
N ILE A 287 -3.40 15.20 -10.03
CA ILE A 287 -2.46 14.27 -9.42
C ILE A 287 -3.27 13.22 -8.67
N ALA A 288 -3.12 11.97 -9.08
CA ALA A 288 -3.94 10.86 -8.60
C ALA A 288 -3.04 9.68 -8.21
N ASN A 289 -2.73 9.60 -6.92
CA ASN A 289 -1.77 8.66 -6.36
C ASN A 289 -2.49 7.54 -5.62
N GLU A 290 -2.45 6.34 -6.18
CA GLU A 290 -3.14 5.16 -5.66
C GLU A 290 -2.17 4.08 -5.23
N ASN A 291 -1.13 3.78 -6.02
CA ASN A 291 -0.24 2.64 -5.79
C ASN A 291 1.11 3.10 -5.25
N TYR A 292 1.19 3.27 -3.93
CA TYR A 292 2.41 3.69 -3.25
C TYR A 292 3.40 2.53 -3.15
N LYS A 293 4.69 2.83 -3.27
CA LYS A 293 5.76 1.80 -3.19
C LYS A 293 5.92 1.23 -1.79
N ARG A 294 5.67 2.04 -0.75
CA ARG A 294 5.94 1.70 0.66
C ARG A 294 4.81 2.10 1.63
N LEU A 295 3.66 2.54 1.11
CA LEU A 295 2.46 2.86 1.88
C LEU A 295 1.29 2.04 1.33
N ASP A 296 0.21 1.93 2.10
CA ASP A 296 -1.01 1.29 1.62
C ASP A 296 -1.58 2.04 0.41
N SER A 297 -2.26 1.31 -0.46
CA SER A 297 -2.95 1.93 -1.59
C SER A 297 -4.10 2.83 -1.13
N VAL A 298 -4.35 3.93 -1.83
CA VAL A 298 -5.54 4.78 -1.62
C VAL A 298 -6.62 4.36 -2.61
N PRO A 299 -7.64 3.58 -2.19
CA PRO A 299 -8.60 3.02 -3.11
C PRO A 299 -9.27 4.09 -3.97
N TYR A 300 -9.40 3.80 -5.26
CA TYR A 300 -10.09 4.63 -6.26
C TYR A 300 -9.42 5.96 -6.62
N ALA A 301 -8.30 6.36 -6.00
CA ALA A 301 -7.66 7.65 -6.27
C ALA A 301 -7.32 7.85 -7.76
N LYS A 302 -6.88 6.79 -8.48
CA LYS A 302 -6.64 6.87 -9.94
C LYS A 302 -7.93 7.07 -10.71
N ARG A 303 -8.96 6.31 -10.36
CA ARG A 303 -10.26 6.40 -11.01
C ARG A 303 -10.86 7.79 -10.81
N ASP A 304 -10.79 8.30 -9.60
CA ASP A 304 -11.23 9.63 -9.21
C ASP A 304 -10.55 10.71 -10.06
N GLY A 305 -9.22 10.64 -10.22
CA GLY A 305 -8.47 11.52 -11.10
C GLY A 305 -8.88 11.43 -12.57
N GLN A 306 -9.01 10.20 -13.09
CA GLN A 306 -9.45 9.95 -14.48
C GLN A 306 -10.84 10.52 -14.75
N MET A 307 -11.78 10.29 -13.83
CA MET A 307 -13.13 10.79 -13.97
C MET A 307 -13.19 12.31 -13.82
N PHE A 308 -12.43 12.89 -12.89
CA PHE A 308 -12.31 14.34 -12.80
C PHE A 308 -11.74 14.95 -14.09
N ALA A 309 -10.76 14.31 -14.74
CA ALA A 309 -10.24 14.70 -16.04
C ALA A 309 -11.31 14.63 -17.15
N GLU A 310 -12.13 13.59 -17.14
CA GLU A 310 -13.24 13.46 -18.09
C GLU A 310 -14.31 14.54 -17.89
N TYR A 311 -14.67 14.87 -16.65
CA TYR A 311 -15.58 15.98 -16.34
C TYR A 311 -14.97 17.33 -16.70
N CYS A 312 -13.66 17.49 -16.51
CA CYS A 312 -12.91 18.66 -16.96
C CYS A 312 -13.04 18.86 -18.48
N GLU A 313 -12.84 17.80 -19.27
CA GLU A 313 -12.96 17.85 -20.73
C GLU A 313 -14.42 18.04 -21.17
N LYS A 314 -15.29 17.11 -20.76
CA LYS A 314 -16.66 17.01 -21.27
C LYS A 314 -17.55 18.04 -20.61
N THR A 315 -17.64 18.08 -19.29
CA THR A 315 -18.64 18.86 -18.55
C THR A 315 -18.24 20.32 -18.33
N LEU A 316 -16.96 20.58 -18.09
CA LEU A 316 -16.43 21.95 -17.95
C LEU A 316 -15.95 22.52 -19.30
N GLY A 317 -15.94 21.73 -20.37
CA GLY A 317 -15.67 22.17 -21.73
C GLY A 317 -14.22 22.58 -21.99
N MET A 318 -13.27 22.07 -21.21
CA MET A 318 -11.86 22.36 -21.39
C MET A 318 -11.28 21.57 -22.57
N PRO A 319 -10.41 22.19 -23.40
CA PRO A 319 -9.65 21.45 -24.38
C PRO A 319 -8.79 20.37 -23.72
N LYS A 320 -8.76 19.15 -24.25
CA LYS A 320 -7.94 18.04 -23.73
C LYS A 320 -6.47 18.43 -23.47
N LYS A 321 -5.88 19.27 -24.33
CA LYS A 321 -4.50 19.77 -24.18
C LYS A 321 -4.27 20.67 -22.95
N ASN A 322 -5.33 21.19 -22.34
CA ASN A 322 -5.28 22.01 -21.13
C ASN A 322 -5.38 21.15 -19.85
N ILE A 323 -5.58 19.84 -19.99
CA ILE A 323 -5.76 18.89 -18.88
C ILE A 323 -4.50 18.03 -18.81
N ARG A 324 -3.87 18.00 -17.63
CA ARG A 324 -2.63 17.25 -17.37
C ARG A 324 -2.87 16.28 -16.22
N GLU A 325 -2.75 15.01 -16.51
CA GLU A 325 -2.96 13.92 -15.55
C GLU A 325 -1.61 13.30 -15.16
N TYR A 326 -1.38 13.15 -13.86
CA TYR A 326 -0.22 12.49 -13.27
C TYR A 326 -0.72 11.39 -12.35
N ASN A 327 -0.70 10.15 -12.86
CA ASN A 327 -1.12 8.96 -12.11
C ASN A 327 0.09 8.33 -11.42
N ASP A 328 -0.03 8.03 -10.13
CA ASP A 328 1.07 7.56 -9.29
C ASP A 328 2.33 8.43 -9.43
N ALA A 329 2.17 9.74 -9.24
CA ALA A 329 3.21 10.73 -9.38
C ALA A 329 4.32 10.55 -8.33
N THR A 330 5.57 10.50 -8.80
CA THR A 330 6.74 10.65 -7.92
C THR A 330 6.88 12.09 -7.46
N TYR A 331 7.76 12.34 -6.48
CA TYR A 331 8.01 13.71 -6.02
C TYR A 331 8.43 14.64 -7.17
N GLY A 332 9.30 14.15 -8.08
CA GLY A 332 9.75 14.90 -9.25
C GLY A 332 8.62 15.22 -10.23
N ASP A 333 7.66 14.30 -10.41
CA ASP A 333 6.48 14.53 -11.26
C ASP A 333 5.58 15.61 -10.68
N MET A 334 5.36 15.61 -9.36
CA MET A 334 4.56 16.63 -8.66
C MET A 334 5.19 18.03 -8.80
N LEU A 335 6.52 18.13 -8.62
CA LEU A 335 7.23 19.40 -8.82
C LEU A 335 7.17 19.87 -10.27
N THR A 336 7.30 18.95 -11.23
CA THR A 336 7.17 19.25 -12.66
C THR A 336 5.77 19.77 -12.99
N ALA A 337 4.74 19.14 -12.43
CA ALA A 337 3.35 19.56 -12.63
C ALA A 337 3.11 21.02 -12.18
N ILE A 338 3.65 21.40 -11.01
CA ILE A 338 3.55 22.76 -10.48
C ILE A 338 4.37 23.75 -11.32
N SER A 339 5.60 23.39 -11.68
CA SER A 339 6.48 24.23 -12.52
C SER A 339 5.84 24.51 -13.89
N ASP A 340 5.24 23.50 -14.51
CA ASP A 340 4.64 23.61 -15.83
C ASP A 340 3.41 24.52 -15.82
N ILE A 341 2.51 24.37 -14.85
CA ILE A 341 1.32 25.22 -14.79
C ILE A 341 1.67 26.68 -14.47
N LYS A 342 2.70 26.92 -13.64
CA LYS A 342 3.23 28.27 -13.42
C LYS A 342 3.76 28.90 -14.71
N SER A 343 4.50 28.11 -15.50
CA SER A 343 5.03 28.57 -16.79
C SER A 343 3.92 28.92 -17.77
N ILE A 344 2.82 28.15 -17.79
CA ILE A 344 1.63 28.46 -18.57
C ILE A 344 0.97 29.74 -18.06
N ALA A 345 0.74 29.86 -16.74
CA ALA A 345 0.09 31.03 -16.13
C ALA A 345 0.79 32.35 -16.49
N ALA A 346 2.13 32.35 -16.47
CA ALA A 346 2.93 33.50 -16.87
C ALA A 346 2.64 33.98 -18.31
N ALA A 347 2.32 33.07 -19.23
CA ALA A 347 2.01 33.40 -20.62
C ALA A 347 0.61 34.04 -20.78
N TYR A 348 -0.31 33.82 -19.85
CA TYR A 348 -1.71 34.29 -19.91
C TYR A 348 -1.98 35.57 -19.11
N ARG A 349 -0.96 36.16 -18.46
CA ARG A 349 -0.99 37.51 -17.87
C ARG A 349 -2.21 37.81 -16.98
N GLY A 350 -2.65 36.86 -16.15
CA GLY A 350 -3.78 37.07 -15.24
C GLY A 350 -5.15 36.69 -15.78
N GLU A 351 -5.25 36.16 -17.00
CA GLU A 351 -6.54 35.74 -17.59
C GLU A 351 -6.82 34.23 -17.46
N LEU A 352 -5.85 33.47 -16.92
CA LEU A 352 -5.93 32.02 -16.75
C LEU A 352 -6.67 31.63 -15.46
N ASN A 353 -7.58 30.66 -15.53
CA ASN A 353 -8.06 29.93 -14.37
C ASN A 353 -7.33 28.59 -14.24
N VAL A 354 -7.04 28.14 -13.02
CA VAL A 354 -6.37 26.87 -12.75
C VAL A 354 -7.22 26.00 -11.83
N LEU A 355 -7.43 24.75 -12.23
CA LEU A 355 -7.95 23.69 -11.36
C LEU A 355 -6.78 22.78 -10.97
N PHE A 356 -6.51 22.66 -9.67
CA PHE A 356 -5.55 21.72 -9.14
C PHE A 356 -6.31 20.64 -8.38
N TYR A 357 -6.20 19.39 -8.80
CA TYR A 357 -6.86 18.26 -8.15
C TYR A 357 -5.80 17.31 -7.61
N TYR A 358 -5.96 16.90 -6.36
CA TYR A 358 -5.13 15.88 -5.75
C TYR A 358 -6.01 14.82 -5.08
N ALA A 359 -5.74 13.54 -5.37
CA ALA A 359 -6.26 12.39 -4.64
C ALA A 359 -5.10 11.50 -4.19
N GLY A 360 -5.04 11.14 -2.91
CA GLY A 360 -3.96 10.33 -2.36
C GLY A 360 -3.74 10.49 -0.85
N HIS A 361 -2.59 10.03 -0.37
CA HIS A 361 -2.20 10.19 1.03
C HIS A 361 -1.76 11.61 1.32
N GLY A 362 -2.19 12.12 2.47
CA GLY A 362 -1.60 13.29 3.10
C GLY A 362 -1.01 12.89 4.45
N ALA A 363 -0.01 13.61 4.93
CA ALA A 363 0.55 13.35 6.26
C ALA A 363 0.91 14.64 7.01
N PRO A 364 0.60 14.73 8.31
CA PRO A 364 1.12 15.79 9.16
C PRO A 364 2.58 15.50 9.54
N MET A 365 3.43 16.53 9.59
CA MET A 365 4.79 16.43 10.12
C MET A 365 4.81 16.54 11.64
N GLU A 366 5.50 15.61 12.28
CA GLU A 366 5.66 15.59 13.73
C GLU A 366 6.54 16.77 14.19
N GLY A 367 6.00 17.60 15.10
CA GLY A 367 6.69 18.76 15.67
C GLY A 367 6.27 20.12 15.09
N THR A 368 6.00 20.23 13.78
CA THR A 368 5.52 21.49 13.15
C THR A 368 4.01 21.51 12.93
N GLN A 369 3.38 20.32 12.90
CA GLN A 369 1.98 20.13 12.49
C GLN A 369 1.69 20.56 11.05
N GLU A 370 2.72 20.80 10.22
CA GLU A 370 2.51 21.12 8.81
C GLU A 370 1.95 19.93 8.03
N ALA A 371 1.14 20.20 7.02
CA ALA A 371 0.48 19.18 6.22
C ALA A 371 1.19 18.97 4.88
N TYR A 372 1.39 17.70 4.50
CA TYR A 372 2.10 17.33 3.28
C TYR A 372 1.26 16.42 2.38
N LEU A 373 1.38 16.59 1.07
CA LEU A 373 0.90 15.65 0.06
C LEU A 373 2.02 14.65 -0.27
N LEU A 374 1.70 13.35 -0.22
CA LEU A 374 2.70 12.30 -0.39
C LEU A 374 2.81 11.83 -1.86
N PRO A 375 4.02 11.83 -2.44
CA PRO A 375 4.26 11.16 -3.72
C PRO A 375 4.29 9.63 -3.54
N VAL A 376 4.13 8.87 -4.63
CA VAL A 376 4.09 7.39 -4.55
C VAL A 376 5.41 6.74 -4.14
N ASP A 377 6.52 7.47 -4.30
CA ASP A 377 7.85 7.07 -3.86
C ASP A 377 8.23 7.58 -2.47
N SER A 378 7.28 8.16 -1.73
CA SER A 378 7.46 8.59 -0.35
C SER A 378 7.69 7.42 0.62
N TYR A 379 8.45 7.70 1.68
CA TYR A 379 8.71 6.79 2.80
C TYR A 379 8.06 7.24 4.12
N GLY A 380 7.21 8.27 4.07
CA GLY A 380 6.58 8.90 5.25
C GLY A 380 6.70 10.44 5.25
N ALA A 381 6.25 11.07 6.33
CA ALA A 381 6.22 12.54 6.49
C ALA A 381 7.60 13.15 6.82
N HIS A 382 8.55 13.06 5.89
CA HIS A 382 9.81 13.79 5.97
C HIS A 382 9.78 14.99 4.99
N SER A 383 10.07 16.19 5.48
CA SER A 383 9.93 17.46 4.74
C SER A 383 10.69 17.56 3.42
N GLY A 384 11.71 16.72 3.20
CA GLY A 384 12.48 16.67 1.94
C GLY A 384 11.98 15.68 0.89
N ALA A 385 10.92 14.90 1.18
CA ALA A 385 10.42 13.82 0.32
C ALA A 385 8.89 13.84 0.14
N ALA A 386 8.25 14.96 0.49
CA ALA A 386 6.82 15.20 0.34
C ALA A 386 6.59 16.68 0.02
N LEU A 387 5.44 17.00 -0.57
CA LEU A 387 5.10 18.37 -0.94
C LEU A 387 4.30 19.04 0.18
N SER A 388 4.87 20.06 0.82
CA SER A 388 4.16 20.86 1.84
C SER A 388 2.95 21.57 1.22
N LEU A 389 1.83 21.63 1.95
CA LEU A 389 0.66 22.38 1.54
C LEU A 389 0.96 23.90 1.51
N ASP A 390 1.73 24.42 2.47
CA ASP A 390 2.16 25.83 2.47
C ASP A 390 2.98 26.15 1.21
N ASP A 391 3.94 25.28 0.85
CA ASP A 391 4.71 25.44 -0.39
C ASP A 391 3.80 25.36 -1.62
N LEU A 392 2.90 24.37 -1.67
CA LEU A 392 1.94 24.26 -2.77
C LEU A 392 1.09 25.54 -2.90
N TYR A 393 0.49 26.02 -1.83
CA TYR A 393 -0.34 27.22 -1.85
C TYR A 393 0.45 28.48 -2.17
N SER A 394 1.68 28.59 -1.67
CA SER A 394 2.61 29.68 -1.97
C SER A 394 2.95 29.71 -3.46
N GLU A 395 3.31 28.55 -4.03
CA GLU A 395 3.65 28.38 -5.44
C GLU A 395 2.44 28.65 -6.35
N LEU A 396 1.27 28.13 -5.98
CA LEU A 396 0.02 28.35 -6.71
C LEU A 396 -0.44 29.82 -6.63
N GLY A 397 -0.37 30.44 -5.45
CA GLY A 397 -0.78 31.84 -5.25
C GLY A 397 0.09 32.84 -5.98
N LYS A 398 1.39 32.55 -6.14
CA LYS A 398 2.35 33.43 -6.85
C LYS A 398 2.29 33.34 -8.36
N MET A 399 1.56 32.38 -8.94
CA MET A 399 1.55 32.18 -10.40
C MET A 399 0.84 33.30 -11.18
N GLY A 400 0.04 34.14 -10.49
CA GLY A 400 -0.72 35.22 -11.11
C GLY A 400 -1.89 34.73 -11.96
N ALA A 401 -2.52 33.62 -11.61
CA ALA A 401 -3.77 33.18 -12.23
C ALA A 401 -4.94 34.09 -11.79
N ARG A 402 -5.96 34.21 -12.65
CA ARG A 402 -7.22 34.89 -12.32
C ARG A 402 -7.87 34.25 -11.10
N THR A 403 -7.96 32.92 -11.11
CA THR A 403 -8.39 32.09 -9.98
C THR A 403 -7.63 30.78 -10.00
N THR A 404 -7.34 30.25 -8.82
CA THR A 404 -6.83 28.89 -8.64
C THR A 404 -7.74 28.15 -7.67
N THR A 405 -8.40 27.11 -8.15
CA THR A 405 -9.25 26.25 -7.33
C THR A 405 -8.53 24.94 -7.08
N VAL A 406 -8.32 24.60 -5.82
CA VAL A 406 -7.66 23.38 -5.37
C VAL A 406 -8.72 22.44 -4.80
N PHE A 407 -8.82 21.23 -5.33
CA PHE A 407 -9.62 20.14 -4.77
C PHE A 407 -8.67 19.12 -4.14
N LEU A 408 -8.76 18.94 -2.83
CA LEU A 408 -7.88 18.04 -2.07
C LEU A 408 -8.69 16.86 -1.52
N ASP A 409 -8.70 15.75 -2.23
CA ASP A 409 -9.18 14.46 -1.74
C ASP A 409 -8.04 13.67 -1.08
N ALA A 410 -7.42 14.30 -0.07
CA ALA A 410 -6.29 13.74 0.64
C ALA A 410 -6.75 13.09 1.95
N CYS A 411 -6.40 11.82 2.15
CA CYS A 411 -6.60 11.17 3.44
C CYS A 411 -5.47 11.54 4.40
N PHE A 412 -5.68 12.60 5.19
CA PHE A 412 -4.81 12.92 6.33
C PHE A 412 -5.14 12.01 7.51
N SER A 413 -4.90 10.71 7.35
CA SER A 413 -4.91 9.83 8.51
C SER A 413 -3.67 10.15 9.34
N GLY A 414 -3.83 10.81 10.50
CA GLY A 414 -2.82 10.70 11.55
C GLY A 414 -2.61 9.21 11.80
N ALA A 415 -1.37 8.73 11.61
CA ALA A 415 -0.92 7.33 11.71
C ALA A 415 -2.06 6.32 11.92
N SER A 416 -2.46 5.63 10.84
CA SER A 416 -3.67 4.81 10.75
C SER A 416 -4.08 4.10 12.06
N ARG A 417 -5.33 4.33 12.47
CA ARG A 417 -6.04 3.46 13.40
C ARG A 417 -6.85 2.43 12.61
N GLU A 418 -6.53 1.17 12.92
CA GLU A 418 -7.20 -0.10 12.58
C GLU A 418 -6.93 -0.68 11.19
N GLY A 419 -5.92 -1.58 11.14
CA GLY A 419 -5.70 -2.49 10.02
C GLY A 419 -4.26 -3.01 9.86
N GLY A 420 -3.28 -2.27 10.38
CA GLY A 420 -1.87 -2.66 10.46
C GLY A 420 -1.25 -2.02 11.71
N MET A 421 -0.77 -2.87 12.63
CA MET A 421 -0.12 -2.55 13.91
C MET A 421 -0.67 -1.35 14.72
N LEU A 422 -1.53 -1.67 15.69
CA LEU A 422 -1.86 -0.78 16.82
C LEU A 422 -0.57 -0.41 17.58
N ALA A 423 -0.05 0.77 17.29
CA ALA A 423 0.83 1.49 18.18
C ALA A 423 0.12 1.72 19.52
N SER A 424 0.68 1.16 20.60
CA SER A 424 0.34 1.52 21.97
C SER A 424 1.42 2.44 22.55
N ALA A 425 1.79 3.48 21.80
CA ALA A 425 2.12 4.75 22.43
C ALA A 425 0.86 5.62 22.33
N ARG A 426 0.56 6.41 23.36
CA ARG A 426 -0.40 7.51 23.23
C ARG A 426 0.16 8.50 22.21
N GLY A 427 0.02 8.18 20.92
CA GLY A 427 0.15 9.13 19.83
C GLY A 427 -1.04 10.04 19.98
N VAL A 428 -0.80 11.25 20.48
CA VAL A 428 -1.71 12.36 20.22
C VAL A 428 -1.91 12.35 18.71
N ALA A 429 -3.14 12.21 18.24
CA ALA A 429 -3.42 12.38 16.82
C ALA A 429 -2.85 13.76 16.45
N VAL A 430 -1.74 13.76 15.70
CA VAL A 430 -1.10 15.01 15.32
C VAL A 430 -2.03 15.62 14.31
N LYS A 431 -2.83 16.59 14.77
CA LYS A 431 -3.70 17.36 13.90
C LYS A 431 -2.81 18.13 12.93
N PRO A 432 -2.98 17.97 11.61
CA PRO A 432 -2.39 18.93 10.70
C PRO A 432 -2.96 20.31 11.04
N LYS A 433 -2.08 21.31 11.08
CA LYS A 433 -2.47 22.71 11.11
C LYS A 433 -3.25 22.99 9.84
N GLU A 434 -4.39 23.64 9.99
CA GLU A 434 -5.17 24.08 8.84
C GLU A 434 -4.40 25.22 8.15
N GLU A 435 -3.78 24.91 7.02
CA GLU A 435 -2.99 25.85 6.23
C GLU A 435 -3.90 26.51 5.20
N ALA A 436 -4.16 27.81 5.40
CA ALA A 436 -4.91 28.60 4.43
C ALA A 436 -3.93 29.26 3.45
N PRO A 437 -4.27 29.34 2.16
CA PRO A 437 -3.44 30.05 1.19
C PRO A 437 -3.33 31.54 1.56
N THR A 438 -2.12 32.10 1.54
CA THR A 438 -1.87 33.49 1.98
C THR A 438 -1.77 34.49 0.83
N ALA A 439 -1.61 34.04 -0.41
CA ALA A 439 -1.37 34.87 -1.59
C ALA A 439 -2.21 34.44 -2.79
N GLY A 440 -2.37 35.36 -3.76
CA GLY A 440 -3.10 35.12 -5.01
C GLY A 440 -4.61 34.94 -4.80
N ASN A 441 -5.29 34.44 -5.83
CA ASN A 441 -6.73 34.20 -5.84
C ASN A 441 -7.02 32.70 -5.68
N VAL A 442 -6.70 32.14 -4.51
CA VAL A 442 -6.73 30.70 -4.26
C VAL A 442 -7.94 30.31 -3.41
N VAL A 443 -8.66 29.28 -3.86
CA VAL A 443 -9.78 28.65 -3.14
C VAL A 443 -9.48 27.17 -3.02
N VAL A 444 -9.48 26.62 -1.82
CA VAL A 444 -9.20 25.21 -1.53
C VAL A 444 -10.46 24.55 -0.99
N LEU A 445 -10.89 23.46 -1.60
CA LEU A 445 -11.92 22.56 -1.09
C LEU A 445 -11.24 21.26 -0.65
N SER A 446 -11.16 21.04 0.65
CA SER A 446 -10.57 19.83 1.25
C SER A 446 -11.65 18.81 1.59
N ALA A 447 -11.36 17.53 1.39
CA ALA A 447 -12.29 16.42 1.64
C ALA A 447 -12.60 16.17 3.11
N ALA A 448 -11.77 16.64 4.03
CA ALA A 448 -11.93 16.47 5.47
C ALA A 448 -11.28 17.62 6.25
N SER A 449 -11.58 17.70 7.54
CA SER A 449 -11.10 18.75 8.45
C SER A 449 -10.59 18.20 9.78
N GLY A 450 -9.60 18.90 10.37
CA GLY A 450 -9.06 18.53 11.68
C GLY A 450 -8.44 17.12 11.71
N GLU A 451 -9.05 16.21 12.47
CA GLU A 451 -8.64 14.79 12.60
C GLU A 451 -9.43 13.83 11.71
N GLU A 452 -10.37 14.35 10.92
CA GLU A 452 -11.22 13.50 10.09
C GLU A 452 -10.45 13.00 8.86
N THR A 453 -10.83 11.82 8.38
CA THR A 453 -10.19 11.17 7.24
C THR A 453 -11.10 11.30 6.02
N ALA A 454 -10.52 11.52 4.84
CA ALA A 454 -11.24 11.35 3.58
C ALA A 454 -11.49 9.85 3.35
N LEU A 455 -12.75 9.44 3.22
CA LEU A 455 -13.14 8.04 3.22
C LEU A 455 -13.54 7.55 1.83
N PRO A 456 -13.28 6.26 1.51
CA PRO A 456 -13.80 5.65 0.29
C PRO A 456 -15.31 5.48 0.38
N TYR A 457 -15.95 5.54 -0.77
CA TYR A 457 -17.35 5.22 -0.98
C TYR A 457 -17.46 3.97 -1.86
N GLU A 458 -17.24 2.81 -1.24
CA GLU A 458 -17.10 1.49 -1.89
C GLU A 458 -18.24 1.17 -2.87
N GLU A 459 -19.49 1.39 -2.47
CA GLU A 459 -20.69 1.17 -3.31
C GLU A 459 -20.64 1.97 -4.63
N MET A 460 -20.04 3.16 -4.56
CA MET A 460 -19.91 4.06 -5.71
C MET A 460 -18.56 3.91 -6.41
N LYS A 461 -17.62 3.12 -5.87
CA LYS A 461 -16.27 2.91 -6.40
C LYS A 461 -15.46 4.20 -6.56
N HIS A 462 -15.58 5.14 -5.62
CA HIS A 462 -14.91 6.46 -5.60
C HIS A 462 -14.52 6.89 -4.18
N GLY A 463 -13.66 7.90 -4.02
CA GLY A 463 -13.58 8.70 -2.79
C GLY A 463 -14.90 9.43 -2.55
N MET A 464 -15.40 9.48 -1.30
CA MET A 464 -16.72 10.05 -1.01
C MET A 464 -16.81 11.54 -1.37
N PHE A 465 -15.73 12.28 -1.17
CA PHE A 465 -15.64 13.68 -1.58
C PHE A 465 -15.71 13.81 -3.11
N THR A 466 -14.87 13.07 -3.82
CA THR A 466 -14.85 13.10 -5.29
C THR A 466 -16.18 12.65 -5.90
N TYR A 467 -16.83 11.62 -5.35
CA TYR A 467 -18.15 11.19 -5.80
C TYR A 467 -19.17 12.33 -5.81
N TYR A 468 -19.32 13.04 -4.68
CA TYR A 468 -20.31 14.13 -4.59
C TYR A 468 -19.90 15.39 -5.38
N LEU A 469 -18.59 15.62 -5.55
CA LEU A 469 -18.06 16.63 -6.47
C LEU A 469 -18.51 16.33 -7.92
N LEU A 470 -18.25 15.12 -8.40
CA LEU A 470 -18.63 14.70 -9.76
C LEU A 470 -20.16 14.65 -9.93
N LYS A 471 -20.89 14.16 -8.91
CA LYS A 471 -22.36 14.12 -8.93
C LYS A 471 -22.96 15.51 -9.11
N LYS A 472 -22.46 16.51 -8.37
CA LYS A 472 -22.95 17.88 -8.52
C LYS A 472 -22.62 18.47 -9.89
N LEU A 473 -21.42 18.21 -10.41
CA LEU A 473 -21.04 18.61 -11.77
C LEU A 473 -21.95 17.95 -12.82
N LYS A 474 -22.32 16.69 -12.63
CA LYS A 474 -23.23 15.94 -13.49
C LYS A 474 -24.64 16.55 -13.50
N GLU A 475 -25.22 16.74 -12.32
CA GLU A 475 -26.56 17.30 -12.15
C GLU A 475 -26.69 18.72 -12.70
N SER A 476 -25.67 19.56 -12.47
CA SER A 476 -25.61 20.94 -12.95
C SER A 476 -25.14 21.08 -14.40
N LYS A 477 -24.66 19.99 -15.01
CA LYS A 477 -23.98 20.00 -16.32
C LYS A 477 -22.84 21.04 -16.37
N GLY A 478 -22.13 21.18 -15.25
CA GLY A 478 -21.01 22.12 -15.08
C GLY A 478 -21.41 23.58 -14.81
N ASP A 479 -22.70 23.94 -14.87
CA ASP A 479 -23.17 25.29 -14.53
C ASP A 479 -23.44 25.41 -13.03
N VAL A 480 -22.36 25.44 -12.26
CA VAL A 480 -22.38 25.55 -10.81
C VAL A 480 -21.35 26.56 -10.33
N THR A 481 -21.70 27.33 -9.30
CA THR A 481 -20.75 28.18 -8.59
C THR A 481 -19.98 27.38 -7.54
N LEU A 482 -18.80 27.84 -7.12
CA LEU A 482 -18.03 27.18 -6.06
C LEU A 482 -18.80 27.15 -4.74
N GLY A 483 -19.63 28.15 -4.44
CA GLY A 483 -20.47 28.14 -3.24
C GLY A 483 -21.54 27.04 -3.28
N GLU A 484 -22.27 26.92 -4.39
CA GLU A 484 -23.28 25.86 -4.56
C GLU A 484 -22.66 24.46 -4.58
N LEU A 485 -21.47 24.34 -5.18
CA LEU A 485 -20.72 23.10 -5.22
C LEU A 485 -20.23 22.71 -3.82
N SER A 486 -19.61 23.64 -3.08
CA SER A 486 -19.12 23.37 -1.73
C SER A 486 -20.24 23.01 -0.78
N ASP A 487 -21.37 23.74 -0.82
CA ASP A 487 -22.51 23.47 0.06
C ASP A 487 -23.07 22.07 -0.19
N TYR A 488 -23.22 21.68 -1.46
CA TYR A 488 -23.69 20.36 -1.83
C TYR A 488 -22.73 19.25 -1.36
N VAL A 489 -21.42 19.41 -1.62
CA VAL A 489 -20.42 18.41 -1.22
C VAL A 489 -20.35 18.28 0.29
N ILE A 490 -20.26 19.41 1.03
CA ILE A 490 -20.22 19.41 2.49
C ILE A 490 -21.45 18.72 3.09
N GLN A 491 -22.64 19.08 2.60
CA GLN A 491 -23.88 18.50 3.12
C GLN A 491 -23.95 16.99 2.89
N ASN A 492 -23.70 16.55 1.65
CA ASN A 492 -23.87 15.14 1.29
C ASN A 492 -22.77 14.24 1.87
N VAL A 493 -21.51 14.70 1.88
CA VAL A 493 -20.40 13.93 2.49
C VAL A 493 -20.65 13.76 3.99
N ARG A 494 -21.00 14.83 4.72
CA ARG A 494 -21.32 14.75 6.16
C ARG A 494 -22.47 13.79 6.44
N GLN A 495 -23.52 13.84 5.64
CA GLN A 495 -24.69 12.96 5.81
C GLN A 495 -24.34 11.50 5.50
N ARG A 496 -23.58 11.24 4.44
CA ARG A 496 -23.32 9.88 3.97
C ARG A 496 -22.20 9.18 4.74
N SER A 497 -21.15 9.89 5.16
CA SER A 497 -20.01 9.30 5.86
C SER A 497 -20.43 8.66 7.20
N ALA A 498 -21.37 9.30 7.92
CA ALA A 498 -21.91 8.79 9.18
C ALA A 498 -22.69 7.48 8.99
N VAL A 499 -23.34 7.31 7.83
CA VAL A 499 -24.18 6.14 7.51
C VAL A 499 -23.33 5.00 6.96
N VAL A 500 -22.47 5.29 5.97
CA VAL A 500 -21.72 4.27 5.22
C VAL A 500 -20.46 3.86 5.96
N ASN A 501 -19.66 4.83 6.41
CA ASN A 501 -18.35 4.56 7.01
C ASN A 501 -18.38 4.61 8.54
N ARG A 502 -19.51 5.00 9.15
CA ARG A 502 -19.68 5.18 10.61
C ARG A 502 -18.64 6.11 11.24
N LYS A 503 -18.13 7.05 10.45
CA LYS A 503 -17.11 8.04 10.83
C LYS A 503 -17.50 9.41 10.28
N SER A 504 -17.16 10.46 11.01
CA SER A 504 -17.36 11.83 10.55
C SER A 504 -16.37 12.16 9.44
N GLN A 505 -16.88 12.79 8.38
CA GLN A 505 -16.10 13.41 7.34
C GLN A 505 -16.77 14.73 6.98
N THR A 506 -16.04 15.82 7.18
CA THR A 506 -16.48 17.19 7.00
C THR A 506 -15.54 17.89 6.04
N PRO A 507 -15.93 18.02 4.77
CA PRO A 507 -15.20 18.86 3.84
C PRO A 507 -15.13 20.31 4.33
N THR A 508 -14.04 21.01 4.02
CA THR A 508 -13.84 22.42 4.35
C THR A 508 -13.47 23.25 3.14
N VAL A 509 -13.69 24.56 3.25
CA VAL A 509 -13.27 25.54 2.25
C VAL A 509 -12.32 26.52 2.90
N LEU A 510 -11.12 26.68 2.32
CA LEU A 510 -10.13 27.68 2.70
C LEU A 510 -9.93 28.65 1.54
N THR A 511 -9.67 29.91 1.83
CA THR A 511 -9.49 30.94 0.80
C THR A 511 -8.36 31.88 1.16
N SER A 512 -7.71 32.43 0.14
CA SER A 512 -6.82 33.56 0.34
C SER A 512 -7.62 34.83 0.61
N GLY A 513 -7.00 35.78 1.31
CA GLY A 513 -7.66 37.05 1.64
C GLY A 513 -8.21 37.80 0.42
N ALA A 514 -7.60 37.64 -0.76
CA ALA A 514 -8.00 38.33 -1.98
C ALA A 514 -9.37 37.89 -2.54
N VAL A 515 -9.83 36.68 -2.20
CA VAL A 515 -11.10 36.12 -2.72
C VAL A 515 -12.09 35.73 -1.61
N ALA A 516 -11.77 36.03 -0.35
CA ALA A 516 -12.56 35.63 0.82
C ALA A 516 -14.04 36.04 0.75
N GLU A 517 -14.36 37.18 0.14
CA GLU A 517 -15.74 37.67 0.00
C GLU A 517 -16.42 37.28 -1.33
N THR A 518 -15.64 36.90 -2.35
CA THR A 518 -16.16 36.74 -3.72
C THR A 518 -16.18 35.28 -4.21
N TRP A 519 -15.43 34.38 -3.55
CA TRP A 519 -15.18 33.03 -4.04
C TRP A 519 -16.45 32.23 -4.34
N ARG A 520 -17.51 32.42 -3.54
CA ARG A 520 -18.78 31.69 -3.67
C ARG A 520 -19.44 31.89 -5.03
N SER A 521 -19.18 33.00 -5.71
CA SER A 521 -19.77 33.32 -7.02
C SER A 521 -18.93 32.86 -8.21
N ILE A 522 -17.73 32.33 -7.99
CA ILE A 522 -16.84 31.82 -9.04
C ILE A 522 -17.50 30.61 -9.70
N LYS A 523 -17.54 30.57 -11.04
CA LYS A 523 -18.03 29.42 -11.82
C LYS A 523 -16.86 28.63 -12.38
N LEU A 524 -16.91 27.30 -12.31
CA LEU A 524 -15.85 26.44 -12.84
C LEU A 524 -15.78 26.43 -14.38
N ALA A 525 -16.92 26.59 -15.04
CA ALA A 525 -17.02 26.50 -16.50
C ALA A 525 -16.78 27.83 -17.25
N ARG A 526 -16.48 28.94 -16.55
CA ARG A 526 -16.47 30.29 -17.15
C ARG A 526 -15.37 31.22 -16.65
#